data_AF-A0A9W7G2U7-F1
#
_entry.id   AF-A0A9W7G2U7-F1
#
_cell.length_a   1.000
_cell.length_b   1.000
_cell.length_c   1.000
_cell.angle_alpha   90.00
_cell.angle_beta   90.00
_cell.angle_gamma   90.00
#
_symmetry.space_group_name_H-M   'P 1'
#
loop_
_entity.id
_entity.type
_entity.pdbx_description
1 polymer ?
#
loop_
_entity_poly.entity_id
_entity_poly.type
_entity_poly.pdbx_seq_one_letter_code
_entity_poly.pdbx_strand_id
1 'polypeptide(L)'
;MYPAWLEGTWDCTETFRGYEFPSKVPKEKIVSRTSLPGFTKLSISRFADIGRQSTRYSLTFSLDDSGVVRESYADNIKASIEAHTDRREVVDGVDASAGNPNRMTIRMRAGGRNGERIEMFVNKRRSESLSGGDVFLCSEQVRQVTLGGPTLQEPGVARMVVGEYQHFFTYRRGLGGEGGGDDEGNYFRANVLTAVYVDTQQDSDLFTDVNRPVIVYSHNIVGKRV
;
A
#
# COMPACT_ATOMS: atom_id res chain seq x y z
N MET A 1 -10.87 -8.49 10.03
CA MET A 1 -10.25 -9.27 11.12
C MET A 1 -9.23 -10.18 10.47
N TYR A 2 -8.02 -10.27 11.01
CA TYR A 2 -7.01 -11.21 10.51
C TYR A 2 -7.07 -12.53 11.29
N PRO A 3 -6.67 -13.66 10.69
CA PRO A 3 -6.61 -14.95 11.37
C PRO A 3 -5.51 -14.99 12.43
N ALA A 4 -5.69 -15.83 13.47
CA ALA A 4 -4.75 -15.98 14.57
C ALA A 4 -3.31 -16.31 14.11
N TRP A 5 -3.17 -17.12 13.06
CA TRP A 5 -1.85 -17.50 12.55
C TRP A 5 -1.07 -16.34 11.91
N LEU A 6 -1.70 -15.20 11.61
CA LEU A 6 -1.02 -13.98 11.16
C LEU A 6 -0.56 -13.08 12.32
N GLU A 7 -1.04 -13.28 13.54
CA GLU A 7 -0.55 -12.53 14.72
C GLU A 7 0.96 -12.62 14.80
N GLY A 8 1.66 -11.52 15.11
CA GLY A 8 3.11 -11.44 15.26
C GLY A 8 3.75 -10.35 14.43
N THR A 9 5.08 -10.21 14.59
CA THR A 9 5.92 -9.40 13.71
C THR A 9 6.57 -10.30 12.68
N TRP A 10 6.55 -9.85 11.43
CA TRP A 10 7.02 -10.59 10.27
C TRP A 10 8.04 -9.79 9.52
N ASP A 11 9.19 -10.39 9.26
CA ASP A 11 10.16 -9.87 8.34
C ASP A 11 9.77 -10.26 6.91
N CYS A 12 9.32 -9.27 6.14
CA CYS A 12 8.68 -9.45 4.86
C CYS A 12 9.61 -9.04 3.72
N THR A 13 9.68 -9.89 2.69
CA THR A 13 10.24 -9.53 1.39
C THR A 13 9.09 -9.33 0.40
N GLU A 14 8.92 -8.09 -0.05
CA GLU A 14 8.00 -7.71 -1.13
C GLU A 14 8.74 -7.75 -2.47
N THR A 15 8.07 -8.22 -3.51
CA THR A 15 8.56 -8.24 -4.89
C THR A 15 7.49 -7.71 -5.81
N PHE A 16 7.82 -6.65 -6.56
CA PHE A 16 6.96 -6.13 -7.61
C PHE A 16 6.95 -7.10 -8.81
N ARG A 17 5.76 -7.56 -9.21
CA ARG A 17 5.57 -8.53 -10.30
C ARG A 17 5.18 -7.89 -11.62
N GLY A 18 4.83 -6.61 -11.61
CA GLY A 18 4.48 -5.85 -12.80
C GLY A 18 3.12 -5.19 -12.68
N TYR A 19 2.66 -4.67 -13.81
CA TYR A 19 1.37 -3.99 -13.90
C TYR A 19 0.73 -4.20 -15.27
N GLU A 20 -0.60 -4.09 -15.30
CA GLU A 20 -1.37 -3.98 -16.52
C GLU A 20 -1.93 -2.55 -16.63
N PHE A 21 -1.62 -1.86 -17.73
CA PHE A 21 -2.04 -0.47 -17.95
C PHE A 21 -2.80 -0.32 -19.28
N PRO A 22 -4.11 -0.60 -19.31
CA PRO A 22 -4.93 -0.51 -20.52
C PRO A 22 -5.29 0.96 -20.83
N SER A 23 -4.28 1.83 -21.01
CA SER A 23 -4.47 3.24 -21.35
C SER A 23 -3.99 3.58 -22.77
N LYS A 24 -4.56 4.65 -23.35
CA LYS A 24 -4.16 5.24 -24.63
C LYS A 24 -2.83 6.02 -24.54
N VAL A 25 -2.39 6.36 -23.32
CA VAL A 25 -1.20 7.17 -23.07
C VAL A 25 -0.16 6.30 -22.35
N PRO A 26 1.15 6.40 -22.71
CA PRO A 26 2.19 5.70 -21.97
C PRO A 26 2.18 6.08 -20.48
N LYS A 27 2.35 5.09 -19.60
CA LYS A 27 2.39 5.29 -18.14
C LYS A 27 3.41 6.36 -17.77
N GLU A 28 4.55 6.37 -18.45
CA GLU A 28 5.66 7.29 -18.25
C GLU A 28 5.20 8.74 -18.36
N LYS A 29 4.30 9.08 -19.30
CA LYS A 29 3.78 10.45 -19.42
C LYS A 29 2.88 10.88 -18.26
N ILE A 30 2.27 9.93 -17.56
CA ILE A 30 1.39 10.18 -16.40
C ILE A 30 2.22 10.25 -15.10
N VAL A 31 3.27 9.44 -15.01
CA VAL A 31 4.14 9.33 -13.81
C VAL A 31 5.42 10.18 -13.89
N SER A 32 5.80 10.74 -15.05
CA SER A 32 7.06 11.49 -15.25
C SER A 32 7.18 12.77 -14.43
N ARG A 33 6.21 13.09 -13.57
CA ARG A 33 6.22 14.28 -12.72
C ARG A 33 6.78 14.08 -11.31
N THR A 34 7.24 12.89 -10.89
CA THR A 34 8.04 12.80 -9.65
C THR A 34 9.00 11.59 -9.64
N SER A 35 9.99 11.63 -8.76
CA SER A 35 10.96 10.56 -8.51
C SER A 35 10.67 9.77 -7.23
N LEU A 36 9.41 9.73 -6.75
CA LEU A 36 9.10 9.18 -5.42
C LEU A 36 7.79 8.38 -5.41
N PRO A 37 7.77 7.17 -4.83
CA PRO A 37 6.57 6.34 -4.74
C PRO A 37 5.51 6.98 -3.84
N GLY A 38 4.24 6.82 -4.19
CA GLY A 38 3.09 7.41 -3.52
C GLY A 38 2.80 8.88 -3.86
N PHE A 39 3.65 9.57 -4.63
CA PHE A 39 3.54 11.02 -4.87
C PHE A 39 3.10 11.43 -6.28
N THR A 40 3.07 10.51 -7.24
CA THR A 40 2.46 10.74 -8.56
C THR A 40 1.05 10.21 -8.60
N LYS A 41 0.28 10.73 -9.55
CA LYS A 41 -0.97 10.12 -9.94
C LYS A 41 -0.72 8.64 -10.28
N LEU A 42 -1.64 7.77 -9.86
CA LEU A 42 -1.57 6.31 -9.98
C LEU A 42 -0.51 5.61 -9.09
N SER A 43 0.13 6.32 -8.16
CA SER A 43 1.15 5.73 -7.29
C SER A 43 0.63 5.44 -5.89
N ILE A 44 1.02 4.28 -5.35
CA ILE A 44 0.45 3.71 -4.14
C ILE A 44 1.46 3.86 -3.01
N SER A 45 1.10 4.58 -1.93
CA SER A 45 2.04 4.76 -0.81
C SER A 45 2.27 3.49 0.00
N ARG A 46 1.31 2.56 0.04
CA ARG A 46 1.37 1.34 0.85
C ARG A 46 2.21 0.20 0.24
N PHE A 47 2.11 0.01 -1.07
CA PHE A 47 2.82 -1.01 -1.86
C PHE A 47 3.47 -0.30 -3.03
N ALA A 48 4.57 0.40 -2.74
CA ALA A 48 5.21 1.28 -3.70
C ALA A 48 5.35 0.58 -5.06
N ASP A 49 4.85 1.26 -6.09
CA ASP A 49 4.79 0.82 -7.48
C ASP A 49 5.91 1.43 -8.33
N ILE A 50 6.76 2.25 -7.68
CA ILE A 50 7.90 2.96 -8.24
C ILE A 50 9.11 2.62 -7.37
N GLY A 51 10.26 2.38 -7.98
CA GLY A 51 11.51 2.06 -7.26
C GLY A 51 11.94 0.61 -7.38
N ARG A 52 12.40 0.02 -6.27
CA ARG A 52 13.09 -1.28 -6.24
C ARG A 52 12.17 -2.42 -6.66
N GLN A 53 12.70 -3.37 -7.42
CA GLN A 53 11.98 -4.59 -7.79
C GLN A 53 11.66 -5.48 -6.57
N SER A 54 12.50 -5.39 -5.52
CA SER A 54 12.26 -6.06 -4.25
C SER A 54 12.72 -5.22 -3.06
N THR A 55 11.94 -5.28 -1.98
CA THR A 55 12.10 -4.47 -0.78
C THR A 55 11.82 -5.34 0.45
N ARG A 56 12.53 -5.08 1.55
CA ARG A 56 12.38 -5.80 2.82
C ARG A 56 11.97 -4.87 3.96
N TYR A 57 10.90 -5.20 4.66
CA TYR A 57 10.35 -4.42 5.78
C TYR A 57 9.57 -5.30 6.75
N SER A 58 9.28 -4.79 7.93
CA SER A 58 8.49 -5.50 8.93
C SER A 58 7.00 -5.25 8.74
N LEU A 59 6.19 -6.30 8.85
CA LEU A 59 4.74 -6.22 9.02
C LEU A 59 4.37 -6.74 10.41
N THR A 60 3.53 -6.00 11.12
CA THR A 60 3.03 -6.39 12.43
C THR A 60 1.52 -6.56 12.40
N PHE A 61 1.06 -7.66 12.99
CA PHE A 61 -0.33 -7.91 13.32
C PHE A 61 -0.42 -8.21 14.81
N SER A 62 -1.20 -7.45 15.56
CA SER A 62 -1.30 -7.58 17.01
C SER A 62 -2.71 -7.96 17.43
N LEU A 63 -2.81 -8.72 18.52
CA LEU A 63 -4.06 -8.91 19.23
C LEU A 63 -4.50 -7.58 19.86
N ASP A 64 -5.72 -7.14 19.60
CA ASP A 64 -6.31 -6.01 20.33
C ASP A 64 -6.90 -6.45 21.68
N ASP A 65 -7.34 -5.48 22.49
CA ASP A 65 -7.93 -5.74 23.81
C ASP A 65 -9.21 -6.61 23.75
N SER A 66 -9.81 -6.77 22.56
CA SER A 66 -10.98 -7.62 22.33
C SER A 66 -10.62 -9.05 21.89
N GLY A 67 -9.34 -9.40 21.86
CA GLY A 67 -8.86 -10.71 21.41
C GLY A 67 -8.89 -10.87 19.89
N VAL A 68 -8.92 -9.77 19.14
CA VAL A 68 -9.03 -9.77 17.67
C VAL A 68 -7.70 -9.37 17.05
N VAL A 69 -7.16 -10.18 16.15
CA VAL A 69 -5.94 -9.84 15.42
C VAL A 69 -6.21 -8.72 14.41
N ARG A 70 -5.45 -7.63 14.55
CA ARG A 70 -5.47 -6.46 13.67
C ARG A 70 -4.10 -6.16 13.13
N GLU A 71 -4.07 -5.60 11.94
CA GLU A 71 -2.86 -5.04 11.36
C GLU A 71 -2.47 -3.74 12.07
N SER A 72 -1.20 -3.60 12.44
CA SER A 72 -0.59 -2.33 12.88
C SER A 72 -0.39 -1.41 11.68
N TYR A 73 -1.51 -0.96 11.11
CA TYR A 73 -1.55 -0.40 9.76
C TYR A 73 -0.66 0.85 9.58
N ALA A 74 -0.57 1.72 10.59
CA ALA A 74 0.28 2.92 10.54
C ALA A 74 1.77 2.55 10.52
N ASP A 75 2.18 1.63 11.39
CA ASP A 75 3.57 1.14 11.48
C ASP A 75 3.96 0.40 10.20
N ASN A 76 3.06 -0.44 9.68
CA ASN A 76 3.30 -1.20 8.46
C ASN A 76 3.47 -0.31 7.23
N ILE A 77 2.67 0.76 7.11
CA ILE A 77 2.85 1.76 6.05
C ILE A 77 4.17 2.48 6.20
N LYS A 78 4.51 2.93 7.41
CA LYS A 78 5.78 3.60 7.66
C LYS A 78 6.96 2.71 7.26
N ALA A 79 6.96 1.46 7.72
CA ALA A 79 7.99 0.47 7.40
C ALA A 79 8.11 0.22 5.88
N SER A 80 6.99 0.13 5.17
CA SER A 80 6.98 -0.01 3.71
C SER A 80 7.57 1.21 3.01
N ILE A 81 7.15 2.43 3.36
CA ILE A 81 7.65 3.66 2.73
C ILE A 81 9.15 3.83 2.97
N GLU A 82 9.60 3.65 4.21
CA GLU A 82 11.02 3.74 4.55
C GLU A 82 11.85 2.72 3.75
N ALA A 83 11.38 1.47 3.66
CA ALA A 83 12.12 0.46 2.92
C ALA A 83 12.20 0.75 1.41
N HIS A 84 11.15 1.32 0.82
CA HIS A 84 11.13 1.72 -0.59
C HIS A 84 11.93 3.00 -0.89
N THR A 85 12.37 3.72 0.14
CA THR A 85 13.14 4.96 0.03
C THR A 85 14.57 4.80 0.56
N ASP A 86 15.11 3.59 0.55
CA ASP A 86 16.46 3.25 1.06
C ASP A 86 16.65 3.57 2.55
N ARG A 87 15.56 3.54 3.34
CA ARG A 87 15.52 4.00 4.73
C ARG A 87 15.99 5.43 4.90
N ARG A 88 15.87 6.25 3.85
CA ARG A 88 15.90 7.70 4.01
C ARG A 88 14.71 8.05 4.88
N GLU A 89 14.94 8.84 5.91
CA GLU A 89 13.90 9.31 6.81
C GLU A 89 13.00 10.34 6.08
N VAL A 90 12.20 9.87 5.13
CA VAL A 90 11.31 10.69 4.29
C VAL A 90 9.98 10.95 4.97
N VAL A 91 9.59 10.10 5.93
CA VAL A 91 8.37 10.21 6.73
C VAL A 91 8.75 10.62 8.14
N ASP A 92 8.18 11.74 8.61
CA ASP A 92 8.34 12.20 9.99
C ASP A 92 7.40 11.42 10.94
N GLY A 93 6.24 10.97 10.45
CA GLY A 93 5.35 10.11 11.22
C GLY A 93 4.10 9.69 10.45
N VAL A 94 3.43 8.65 10.96
CA VAL A 94 2.12 8.20 10.48
C VAL A 94 1.18 8.20 11.67
N ASP A 95 0.20 9.09 11.66
CA ASP A 95 -0.75 9.23 12.76
C ASP A 95 -2.14 8.74 12.32
N ALA A 96 -2.75 7.87 13.11
CA ALA A 96 -4.17 7.59 12.98
C ALA A 96 -4.98 8.78 13.53
N SER A 97 -6.02 9.20 12.81
CA SER A 97 -6.87 10.29 13.27
C SER A 97 -7.69 9.85 14.49
N ALA A 98 -7.56 10.55 15.61
CA ALA A 98 -8.27 10.24 16.86
C ALA A 98 -9.80 10.12 16.70
N GLY A 99 -10.40 10.94 15.82
CA GLY A 99 -11.84 10.90 15.53
C GLY A 99 -12.25 9.97 14.39
N ASN A 100 -11.30 9.35 13.68
CA ASN A 100 -11.60 8.44 12.57
C ASN A 100 -10.47 7.41 12.40
N PRO A 101 -10.62 6.18 12.91
CA PRO A 101 -9.59 5.14 12.82
C PRO A 101 -9.35 4.64 11.39
N ASN A 102 -10.20 5.01 10.43
CA ASN A 102 -10.00 4.74 9.01
C ASN A 102 -9.24 5.85 8.29
N ARG A 103 -8.92 6.95 8.96
CA ARG A 103 -8.12 8.04 8.41
C ARG A 103 -6.73 8.02 9.01
N MET A 104 -5.73 8.15 8.15
CA MET A 104 -4.33 8.27 8.54
C MET A 104 -3.68 9.45 7.86
N THR A 105 -2.79 10.11 8.59
CA THR A 105 -1.97 11.19 8.06
C THR A 105 -0.52 10.74 8.08
N ILE A 106 0.07 10.61 6.89
CA ILE A 106 1.51 10.40 6.70
C ILE A 106 2.13 11.77 6.55
N ARG A 107 2.92 12.21 7.54
CA ARG A 107 3.66 13.47 7.51
C ARG A 107 5.00 13.23 6.85
N MET A 108 5.31 14.02 5.82
CA MET A 108 6.59 13.96 5.13
C MET A 108 7.59 14.88 5.81
N ARG A 109 8.87 14.53 5.72
CA ARG A 109 9.95 15.39 6.20
C ARG A 109 9.95 16.74 5.48
N ALA A 110 10.00 17.82 6.27
CA ALA A 110 10.11 19.19 5.77
C ALA A 110 11.33 19.38 4.85
N GLY A 111 11.17 20.19 3.80
CA GLY A 111 12.22 20.44 2.81
C GLY A 111 12.42 19.32 1.78
N GLY A 112 11.67 18.21 1.88
CA GLY A 112 11.60 17.20 0.85
C GLY A 112 10.89 17.72 -0.41
N ARG A 113 11.27 17.20 -1.59
CA ARG A 113 10.62 17.53 -2.88
C ARG A 113 9.19 16.96 -3.03
N ASN A 114 8.71 16.24 -2.02
CA ASN A 114 7.70 15.19 -2.19
C ASN A 114 6.50 15.45 -1.31
N GLY A 115 5.85 16.60 -1.53
CA GLY A 115 4.69 17.03 -0.77
C GLY A 115 4.92 17.21 0.74
N GLU A 116 3.91 17.74 1.41
CA GLU A 116 3.93 18.02 2.84
C GLU A 116 3.35 16.85 3.64
N ARG A 117 2.27 16.24 3.13
CA ARG A 117 1.61 15.09 3.76
C ARG A 117 0.78 14.28 2.78
N ILE A 118 0.50 13.05 3.16
CA ILE A 118 -0.49 12.19 2.51
C ILE A 118 -1.60 11.90 3.50
N GLU A 119 -2.85 12.14 3.11
CA GLU A 119 -4.03 11.70 3.83
C GLU A 119 -4.55 10.41 3.20
N MET A 120 -4.66 9.36 3.99
CA MET A 120 -5.21 8.08 3.57
C MET A 120 -6.53 7.81 4.26
N PHE A 121 -7.50 7.33 3.50
CA PHE A 121 -8.85 7.00 3.97
C PHE A 121 -9.20 5.58 3.55
N VAL A 122 -9.36 4.68 4.51
CA VAL A 122 -9.82 3.31 4.25
C VAL A 122 -11.34 3.27 4.31
N ASN A 123 -11.98 3.39 3.15
CA ASN A 123 -13.43 3.56 3.03
C ASN A 123 -14.20 2.25 3.25
N LYS A 124 -13.58 1.11 2.94
CA LYS A 124 -14.21 -0.20 3.06
C LYS A 124 -13.18 -1.28 3.29
N ARG A 125 -13.52 -2.26 4.12
CA ARG A 125 -12.75 -3.50 4.30
C ARG A 125 -13.66 -4.71 4.16
N ARG A 126 -13.14 -5.78 3.58
CA ARG A 126 -13.74 -7.12 3.60
C ARG A 126 -12.64 -8.13 3.89
N SER A 127 -12.99 -9.19 4.60
CA SER A 127 -12.06 -10.27 4.90
C SER A 127 -12.81 -11.58 5.10
N GLU A 128 -12.23 -12.68 4.66
CA GLU A 128 -12.75 -14.02 4.85
C GLU A 128 -11.61 -15.04 4.95
N SER A 129 -11.78 -16.06 5.79
CA SER A 129 -10.93 -17.25 5.81
C SER A 129 -11.61 -18.33 4.98
N LEU A 130 -10.86 -18.96 4.07
CA LEU A 130 -11.39 -20.07 3.27
C LEU A 130 -11.45 -21.37 4.09
N SER A 131 -12.22 -22.34 3.58
CA SER A 131 -12.28 -23.68 4.16
C SER A 131 -10.88 -24.30 4.24
N GLY A 132 -10.55 -24.86 5.41
CA GLY A 132 -9.21 -25.35 5.73
C GLY A 132 -8.34 -24.35 6.53
N GLY A 133 -8.71 -23.07 6.63
CA GLY A 133 -8.09 -22.11 7.55
C GLY A 133 -6.70 -21.58 7.13
N ASP A 134 -6.06 -22.20 6.13
CA ASP A 134 -4.71 -21.85 5.67
C ASP A 134 -4.69 -20.68 4.68
N VAL A 135 -5.83 -20.32 4.10
CA VAL A 135 -5.95 -19.20 3.16
C VAL A 135 -6.86 -18.14 3.74
N PHE A 136 -6.37 -16.90 3.73
CA PHE A 136 -7.10 -15.74 4.19
C PHE A 136 -7.11 -14.66 3.10
N LEU A 137 -8.31 -14.20 2.76
CA LEU A 137 -8.52 -13.14 1.78
C LEU A 137 -8.89 -11.87 2.53
N CYS A 138 -8.31 -10.74 2.13
CA CYS A 138 -8.83 -9.45 2.53
C CYS A 138 -8.76 -8.45 1.40
N SER A 139 -9.62 -7.44 1.45
CA SER A 139 -9.66 -6.38 0.45
C SER A 139 -9.97 -5.06 1.12
N GLU A 140 -9.38 -3.99 0.61
CA GLU A 140 -9.54 -2.65 1.17
C GLU A 140 -9.67 -1.59 0.07
N GLN A 141 -10.69 -0.75 0.21
CA GLN A 141 -10.89 0.40 -0.65
C GLN A 141 -10.25 1.61 0.03
N VAL A 142 -9.29 2.25 -0.63
CA VAL A 142 -8.45 3.31 -0.08
C VAL A 142 -8.47 4.52 -0.98
N ARG A 143 -8.82 5.67 -0.42
CA ARG A 143 -8.55 6.98 -1.05
C ARG A 143 -7.26 7.54 -0.49
N GLN A 144 -6.39 8.03 -1.36
CA GLN A 144 -5.16 8.71 -1.02
C GLN A 144 -5.22 10.16 -1.54
N VAL A 145 -4.99 11.13 -0.67
CA VAL A 145 -4.89 12.53 -1.01
C VAL A 145 -3.50 13.01 -0.65
N THR A 146 -2.70 13.26 -1.68
CA THR A 146 -1.33 13.72 -1.55
C THR A 146 -1.31 15.24 -1.66
N LEU A 147 -0.84 15.92 -0.61
CA LEU A 147 -0.79 17.37 -0.52
C LEU A 147 0.66 17.83 -0.58
N GLY A 148 0.92 18.89 -1.33
CA GLY A 148 2.24 19.50 -1.44
C GLY A 148 2.20 21.00 -1.66
N GLY A 149 3.34 21.65 -1.42
CA GLY A 149 3.50 23.07 -1.68
C GLY A 149 3.37 23.45 -3.16
N PRO A 150 3.18 24.74 -3.46
CA PRO A 150 3.17 25.25 -4.83
C PRO A 150 4.45 24.93 -5.60
N THR A 151 4.34 24.81 -6.92
CA THR A 151 5.51 24.59 -7.79
C THR A 151 5.94 25.90 -8.45
N LEU A 152 7.16 25.94 -9.00
CA LEU A 152 7.61 27.07 -9.82
C LEU A 152 6.74 27.30 -11.07
N GLN A 153 6.06 26.26 -11.55
CA GLN A 153 5.18 26.30 -12.73
C GLN A 153 3.78 26.80 -12.38
N GLU A 154 3.32 26.58 -11.15
CA GLU A 154 2.02 26.99 -10.62
C GLU A 154 2.20 27.67 -9.24
N PRO A 155 2.77 28.89 -9.21
CA PRO A 155 2.99 29.61 -7.96
C PRO A 155 1.64 30.01 -7.33
N GLY A 156 1.49 29.75 -6.03
CA GLY A 156 0.30 30.13 -5.24
C GLY A 156 -0.80 29.07 -5.15
N VAL A 157 -0.73 27.97 -5.91
CA VAL A 157 -1.69 26.87 -5.83
C VAL A 157 -1.03 25.68 -5.14
N ALA A 158 -1.59 25.24 -4.01
CA ALA A 158 -1.15 24.02 -3.36
C ALA A 158 -1.39 22.81 -4.27
N ARG A 159 -0.39 21.94 -4.40
CA ARG A 159 -0.51 20.74 -5.20
C ARG A 159 -1.37 19.72 -4.45
N MET A 160 -2.40 19.22 -5.10
CA MET A 160 -3.20 18.10 -4.62
C MET A 160 -3.26 17.02 -5.68
N VAL A 161 -3.00 15.77 -5.29
CA VAL A 161 -3.17 14.60 -6.14
C VAL A 161 -4.04 13.60 -5.40
N VAL A 162 -5.16 13.24 -6.02
CA VAL A 162 -6.10 12.24 -5.49
C VAL A 162 -5.91 10.93 -6.23
N GLY A 163 -5.88 9.83 -5.48
CA GLY A 163 -5.85 8.47 -6.00
C GLY A 163 -6.88 7.59 -5.30
N GLU A 164 -7.52 6.72 -6.06
CA GLU A 164 -8.50 5.76 -5.58
C GLU A 164 -8.00 4.35 -5.84
N TYR A 165 -7.91 3.54 -4.80
CA TYR A 165 -7.28 2.23 -4.84
C TYR A 165 -8.18 1.17 -4.23
N GLN A 166 -8.12 -0.02 -4.79
CA GLN A 166 -8.68 -1.23 -4.20
C GLN A 166 -7.58 -2.27 -4.11
N HIS A 167 -7.13 -2.55 -2.89
CA HIS A 167 -6.18 -3.62 -2.60
C HIS A 167 -6.94 -4.94 -2.40
N PHE A 168 -6.39 -6.01 -2.95
CA PHE A 168 -6.84 -7.38 -2.75
C PHE A 168 -5.65 -8.22 -2.30
N PHE A 169 -5.73 -8.76 -1.09
CA PHE A 169 -4.73 -9.61 -0.50
C PHE A 169 -5.22 -11.05 -0.47
N THR A 170 -4.34 -11.95 -0.86
CA THR A 170 -4.51 -13.39 -0.66
C THR A 170 -3.32 -13.88 0.15
N TYR A 171 -3.52 -14.05 1.45
CA TYR A 171 -2.54 -14.66 2.34
C TYR A 171 -2.71 -16.17 2.36
N ARG A 172 -1.59 -16.88 2.40
CA ARG A 172 -1.51 -18.32 2.57
C ARG A 172 -0.49 -18.64 3.65
N ARG A 173 -0.94 -19.37 4.68
CA ARG A 173 -0.06 -19.90 5.72
C ARG A 173 0.97 -20.82 5.06
N GLY A 174 2.24 -20.59 5.37
CA GLY A 174 3.33 -21.45 4.95
C GLY A 174 3.38 -22.70 5.82
N LEU A 175 3.44 -23.86 5.18
CA LEU A 175 3.66 -25.17 5.81
C LEU A 175 5.13 -25.56 5.59
N GLY A 176 6.06 -24.84 6.23
CA GLY A 176 7.52 -25.10 6.08
C GLY A 176 8.06 -24.89 4.65
N GLY A 177 9.39 -24.84 4.52
CA GLY A 177 10.05 -24.87 3.21
C GLY A 177 9.94 -26.25 2.54
N GLU A 178 10.45 -26.40 1.32
CA GLU A 178 10.70 -27.72 0.74
C GLU A 178 11.68 -28.49 1.65
N GLY A 179 11.14 -29.38 2.47
CA GLY A 179 11.85 -30.06 3.54
C GLY A 179 11.06 -29.97 4.84
N GLY A 180 10.00 -30.75 4.96
CA GLY A 180 9.11 -30.78 6.12
C GLY A 180 9.88 -30.82 7.45
N GLY A 181 9.73 -29.77 8.24
CA GLY A 181 10.31 -29.57 9.56
C GLY A 181 9.51 -28.51 10.32
N ASP A 182 9.81 -28.34 11.61
CA ASP A 182 9.07 -27.63 12.68
C ASP A 182 8.73 -26.12 12.47
N ASP A 183 8.78 -25.62 11.24
CA ASP A 183 8.52 -24.23 10.84
C ASP A 183 7.06 -23.95 10.40
N GLU A 184 6.13 -24.87 10.68
CA GLU A 184 4.71 -24.68 10.38
C GLU A 184 4.13 -23.46 11.13
N GLY A 185 3.72 -22.42 10.39
CA GLY A 185 3.22 -21.17 10.97
C GLY A 185 4.28 -20.09 11.25
N ASN A 186 5.56 -20.34 10.93
CA ASN A 186 6.62 -19.32 10.95
C ASN A 186 6.76 -18.56 9.62
N TYR A 187 5.94 -18.91 8.63
CA TYR A 187 5.97 -18.31 7.31
C TYR A 187 4.56 -18.03 6.77
N PHE A 188 4.44 -16.98 5.96
CA PHE A 188 3.30 -16.80 5.07
C PHE A 188 3.76 -16.36 3.68
N ARG A 189 2.91 -16.61 2.69
CA ARG A 189 2.99 -15.99 1.36
C ARG A 189 1.74 -15.16 1.14
N ALA A 190 1.89 -13.96 0.60
CA ALA A 190 0.77 -13.15 0.18
C ALA A 190 0.94 -12.69 -1.26
N ASN A 191 -0.18 -12.62 -1.99
CA ASN A 191 -0.25 -11.89 -3.25
C ASN A 191 -1.12 -10.66 -3.02
N VAL A 192 -0.66 -9.51 -3.50
CA VAL A 192 -1.41 -8.25 -3.47
C VAL A 192 -1.68 -7.82 -4.90
N LEU A 193 -2.95 -7.68 -5.23
CA LEU A 193 -3.39 -7.00 -6.44
C LEU A 193 -3.95 -5.63 -6.05
N THR A 194 -3.47 -4.57 -6.69
CA THR A 194 -4.03 -3.24 -6.47
C THR A 194 -4.63 -2.72 -7.76
N ALA A 195 -5.96 -2.63 -7.78
CA ALA A 195 -6.69 -1.91 -8.82
C ALA A 195 -6.69 -0.42 -8.48
N VAL A 196 -6.38 0.40 -9.48
CA VAL A 196 -6.36 1.86 -9.35
C VAL A 196 -7.44 2.46 -10.24
N TYR A 197 -8.15 3.41 -9.67
CA TYR A 197 -9.21 4.17 -10.32
C TYR A 197 -8.83 5.63 -10.37
N VAL A 198 -9.42 6.34 -11.32
CA VAL A 198 -9.19 7.77 -11.56
C VAL A 198 -10.44 8.55 -11.25
N ASP A 199 -10.27 9.82 -10.91
CA ASP A 199 -11.41 10.70 -10.74
C ASP A 199 -11.99 11.03 -12.11
N THR A 200 -13.22 10.58 -12.35
CA THR A 200 -13.91 10.74 -13.63
C THR A 200 -14.08 12.22 -14.03
N GLN A 201 -14.07 13.14 -13.07
CA GLN A 201 -14.20 14.57 -13.34
C GLN A 201 -12.89 15.23 -13.78
N GLN A 202 -11.75 14.71 -13.34
CA GLN A 202 -10.43 15.30 -13.62
C GLN A 202 -9.72 14.61 -14.79
N ASP A 203 -10.07 13.35 -15.07
CA ASP A 203 -9.19 12.44 -15.80
C ASP A 203 -9.83 11.75 -17.01
N SER A 204 -11.10 12.06 -17.31
CA SER A 204 -11.87 11.42 -18.39
C SER A 204 -11.19 11.47 -19.75
N ASP A 205 -10.45 12.54 -20.07
CA ASP A 205 -9.77 12.70 -21.35
C ASP A 205 -8.54 11.79 -21.51
N LEU A 206 -8.00 11.27 -20.40
CA LEU A 206 -6.79 10.45 -20.38
C LEU A 206 -7.07 8.94 -20.45
N PHE A 207 -8.31 8.51 -20.16
CA PHE A 207 -8.66 7.10 -19.98
C PHE A 207 -9.90 6.71 -20.77
N THR A 208 -9.89 5.50 -21.34
CA THR A 208 -10.96 4.99 -22.22
C THR A 208 -12.21 4.54 -21.49
N ASP A 209 -12.05 4.01 -20.28
CA ASP A 209 -13.14 3.54 -19.44
C ASP A 209 -12.81 3.89 -18.00
N VAL A 210 -13.43 4.95 -17.50
CA VAL A 210 -13.25 5.45 -16.14
C VAL A 210 -14.03 4.65 -15.10
N ASN A 211 -14.86 3.69 -15.52
CA ASN A 211 -15.60 2.78 -14.63
C ASN A 211 -14.84 1.48 -14.33
N ARG A 212 -13.67 1.29 -14.96
CA ARG A 212 -12.79 0.13 -14.74
C ARG A 212 -11.47 0.58 -14.12
N PRO A 213 -10.71 -0.34 -13.49
CA PRO A 213 -9.35 -0.04 -13.08
C PRO A 213 -8.54 0.44 -14.28
N VAL A 214 -7.87 1.59 -14.14
CA VAL A 214 -7.00 2.14 -15.19
C VAL A 214 -5.60 1.54 -15.13
N ILE A 215 -5.18 1.05 -13.96
CA ILE A 215 -3.97 0.24 -13.78
C ILE A 215 -4.24 -0.83 -12.74
N VAL A 216 -3.68 -2.02 -12.93
CA VAL A 216 -3.63 -3.08 -11.94
C VAL A 216 -2.18 -3.42 -11.64
N TYR A 217 -1.78 -3.27 -10.38
CA TYR A 217 -0.45 -3.65 -9.89
C TYR A 217 -0.48 -5.02 -9.24
N SER A 218 0.64 -5.74 -9.34
CA SER A 218 0.82 -7.03 -8.67
C SER A 218 2.11 -7.06 -7.86
N HIS A 219 2.00 -7.51 -6.61
CA HIS A 219 3.11 -7.70 -5.70
C HIS A 219 3.00 -9.06 -5.00
N ASN A 220 4.14 -9.68 -4.74
CA ASN A 220 4.22 -10.87 -3.90
C ASN A 220 4.96 -10.53 -2.61
N ILE A 221 4.47 -11.01 -1.48
CA ILE A 221 5.08 -10.82 -0.17
C ILE A 221 5.36 -12.20 0.43
N VAL A 222 6.56 -12.40 0.96
CA VAL A 222 6.90 -13.56 1.79
C VAL A 222 7.30 -13.06 3.16
N GLY A 223 6.54 -13.44 4.19
CA GLY A 223 6.82 -13.08 5.57
C GLY A 223 7.44 -14.24 6.33
N LYS A 224 8.49 -13.98 7.10
CA LYS A 224 9.06 -14.89 8.11
C LYS A 224 8.86 -14.27 9.49
N ARG A 225 8.31 -15.03 10.43
CA ARG A 225 8.09 -14.59 11.81
C ARG A 225 9.42 -14.27 12.51
N VAL A 226 9.44 -13.20 13.30
CA VAL A 226 10.59 -12.72 14.10
C VAL A 226 10.34 -12.95 15.58
#